data_AF-A0A8B6G8S6-F1
#
_entry.id   AF-A0A8B6G8S6-F1
#
_cell.length_a   1.000
_cell.length_b   1.000
_cell.length_c   1.000
_cell.angle_alpha   90.00
_cell.angle_beta   90.00
_cell.angle_gamma   90.00
#
_symmetry.space_group_name_H-M   'P 1'
#
loop_
_entity.id
_entity.type
_entity.pdbx_description
1 polymer ?
#
loop_
_entity_poly.entity_id
_entity_poly.type
_entity_poly.pdbx_seq_one_letter_code
_entity_poly.pdbx_strand_id
1 'polypeptide(L)'
;MKKPWWSDHLTILWNDVCAIEKEMLKSKSDTRKRQCRQEFICKRKLFDRETQRSKRRYWRDQLNEIDNLESTNQTEFWKKIGRVGVGEERRKAIPMSVQLPDGSISHDRDAVLNEWKRSFCSLLNPEGSIDNLPTDTSTDNGATMNYDITHEEVKQAVISLKVNKAVGVDEIPSEVLKNPCLLNFLLSDSMKGERSMKELDGIQFSTYDRDNDQYRRGICTKLLRSGWWHNYCTDANLNGQYYAGVNHTNPYDPIYWWTWHPDFLPLKSVTMKIKSR
;
A
#
# COMPACT_ATOMS: atom_id res chain seq x y z
N MET A 1 11.77 4.44 30.89
CA MET A 1 11.24 5.64 30.21
C MET A 1 9.95 5.29 29.49
N LYS A 2 8.89 6.11 29.63
CA LYS A 2 7.68 5.97 28.81
C LYS A 2 8.05 6.24 27.35
N LYS A 3 7.45 5.50 26.41
CA LYS A 3 7.72 5.68 24.97
C LYS A 3 7.28 7.08 24.54
N PRO A 4 8.01 7.78 23.67
CA PRO A 4 7.74 9.18 23.34
C PRO A 4 6.39 9.41 22.64
N TRP A 5 5.85 8.38 21.98
CA TRP A 5 4.53 8.41 21.33
C TRP A 5 3.37 7.97 22.25
N TRP A 6 3.64 7.67 23.53
CA TRP A 6 2.62 7.18 24.46
C TRP A 6 1.87 8.35 25.12
N SER A 7 0.55 8.41 24.93
CA SER A 7 -0.30 9.48 25.46
C SER A 7 -1.13 9.03 26.68
N ASP A 8 -1.70 10.00 27.40
CA ASP A 8 -2.64 9.72 28.50
C ASP A 8 -3.88 8.99 28.00
N HIS A 9 -4.36 9.33 26.80
CA HIS A 9 -5.46 8.62 26.15
C HIS A 9 -5.15 7.13 25.94
N LEU A 10 -3.95 6.77 25.48
CA LEU A 10 -3.55 5.36 25.35
C LEU A 10 -3.45 4.65 26.70
N THR A 11 -3.10 5.39 27.76
CA THR A 11 -3.08 4.85 29.12
C THR A 11 -4.49 4.48 29.57
N ILE A 12 -5.48 5.32 29.30
CA ILE A 12 -6.90 5.05 29.60
C ILE A 12 -7.37 3.79 28.84
N LEU A 13 -7.14 3.74 27.52
CA LEU A 13 -7.52 2.59 26.70
C LEU A 13 -6.84 1.29 27.12
N TRP A 14 -5.57 1.37 27.54
CA TRP A 14 -4.85 0.21 28.07
C TRP A 14 -5.45 -0.28 29.37
N ASN A 15 -5.77 0.64 30.29
CA ASN A 15 -6.43 0.30 31.55
C ASN A 15 -7.79 -0.37 31.31
N ASP A 16 -8.55 0.09 30.31
CA ASP A 16 -9.80 -0.52 29.88
C ASP A 16 -9.64 -1.97 29.40
N VAL A 17 -8.59 -2.26 28.62
CA VAL A 17 -8.25 -3.61 28.16
C VAL A 17 -7.88 -4.49 29.36
N CYS A 18 -7.03 -4.00 30.26
CA CYS A 18 -6.64 -4.76 31.46
C CYS A 18 -7.82 -4.99 32.42
N ALA A 19 -8.76 -4.05 32.53
CA ALA A 19 -9.93 -4.18 33.39
C ALA A 19 -10.84 -5.32 32.91
N ILE A 20 -11.17 -5.37 31.62
CA ILE A 20 -12.05 -6.42 31.08
C ILE A 20 -11.37 -7.80 31.07
N GLU A 21 -10.05 -7.84 30.85
CA GLU A 21 -9.26 -9.07 30.96
C GLU A 21 -9.31 -9.65 32.39
N LYS A 22 -9.11 -8.80 33.40
CA LYS A 22 -9.24 -9.19 34.82
C LYS A 22 -10.65 -9.68 35.14
N GLU A 23 -11.68 -9.03 34.60
CA GLU A 23 -13.07 -9.44 34.83
C GLU A 23 -13.36 -10.81 34.19
N MET A 24 -12.86 -11.04 32.98
CA MET A 24 -12.97 -12.33 32.29
C MET A 24 -12.32 -13.47 33.09
N LEU A 25 -11.13 -13.24 33.65
CA LEU A 25 -10.40 -14.22 34.47
C LEU A 25 -11.11 -14.52 35.80
N LYS A 26 -11.78 -13.53 36.40
CA LYS A 26 -12.52 -13.69 37.67
C LYS A 26 -13.89 -14.33 37.51
N SER A 27 -14.49 -14.24 36.33
CA SER A 27 -15.86 -14.71 36.10
C SER A 27 -15.95 -16.24 36.13
N LYS A 28 -16.93 -16.77 36.87
CA LYS A 28 -17.23 -18.22 36.93
C LYS A 28 -18.32 -18.64 35.92
N SER A 29 -19.06 -17.69 35.35
CA SER A 29 -20.17 -17.95 34.40
C SER A 29 -19.69 -17.95 32.95
N ASP A 30 -19.99 -19.02 32.22
CA ASP A 30 -19.61 -19.14 30.80
C ASP A 30 -20.27 -18.09 29.91
N THR A 31 -21.52 -17.70 30.21
CA THR A 31 -22.21 -16.62 29.47
C THR A 31 -21.50 -15.28 29.66
N ARG A 32 -21.10 -14.94 30.90
CA ARG A 32 -20.35 -13.70 31.16
C ARG A 32 -18.95 -13.76 30.56
N LYS A 33 -18.26 -14.90 30.59
CA LYS A 33 -16.96 -15.07 29.91
C LYS A 33 -17.05 -14.80 28.41
N ARG A 34 -18.10 -15.30 27.73
CA ARG A 34 -18.32 -15.03 26.30
C ARG A 34 -18.52 -13.54 26.01
N GLN A 35 -19.29 -12.84 26.85
CA GLN A 35 -19.47 -11.39 26.74
C GLN A 35 -18.17 -10.63 26.98
N CYS A 36 -17.46 -10.91 28.08
CA CYS A 36 -16.17 -10.29 28.37
C CYS A 36 -15.14 -10.53 27.25
N ARG A 37 -15.16 -11.70 26.60
CA ARG A 37 -14.28 -11.98 25.44
C ARG A 37 -14.60 -11.08 24.25
N GLN A 38 -15.88 -10.85 23.94
CA GLN A 38 -16.28 -9.94 22.86
C GLN A 38 -15.88 -8.49 23.18
N GLU A 39 -16.13 -8.05 24.42
CA GLU A 39 -15.73 -6.72 24.90
C GLU A 39 -14.20 -6.54 24.86
N PHE A 40 -13.43 -7.54 25.31
CA PHE A 40 -11.97 -7.55 25.24
C PHE A 40 -11.47 -7.40 23.80
N ILE A 41 -12.02 -8.16 22.85
CA ILE A 41 -11.64 -8.06 21.44
C ILE A 41 -11.89 -6.64 20.92
N CYS A 42 -13.04 -6.04 21.25
CA CYS A 42 -13.37 -4.68 20.82
C CYS A 42 -12.42 -3.64 21.42
N LYS A 43 -12.23 -3.67 22.76
CA LYS A 43 -11.32 -2.76 23.48
C LYS A 43 -9.88 -2.90 22.99
N ARG A 44 -9.43 -4.14 22.73
CA ARG A 44 -8.08 -4.41 22.21
C ARG A 44 -7.89 -3.84 20.80
N LYS A 45 -8.84 -4.09 19.89
CA LYS A 45 -8.82 -3.52 18.53
C LYS A 45 -8.80 -1.99 18.55
N LEU A 46 -9.53 -1.36 19.47
CA LEU A 46 -9.51 0.09 19.63
C LEU A 46 -8.13 0.58 20.12
N PHE A 47 -7.59 -0.04 21.18
CA PHE A 47 -6.27 0.28 21.71
C PHE A 47 -5.17 0.14 20.65
N ASP A 48 -5.17 -0.96 19.89
CA ASP A 48 -4.16 -1.21 18.85
C ASP A 48 -4.26 -0.17 17.72
N ARG A 49 -5.49 0.18 17.30
CA ARG A 49 -5.73 1.22 16.29
C ARG A 49 -5.22 2.58 16.72
N GLU A 50 -5.55 3.02 17.93
CA GLU A 50 -5.11 4.30 18.46
C GLU A 50 -3.61 4.31 18.74
N THR A 51 -3.03 3.20 19.17
CA THR A 51 -1.58 3.05 19.33
C THR A 51 -0.86 3.28 18.00
N GLN A 52 -1.33 2.68 16.91
CA GLN A 52 -0.76 2.89 15.58
C GLN A 52 -0.96 4.33 15.10
N ARG A 53 -2.11 4.94 15.40
CA ARG A 53 -2.37 6.35 15.09
C ARG A 53 -1.41 7.29 15.81
N SER A 54 -1.16 7.08 17.10
CA SER A 54 -0.20 7.86 17.89
C SER A 54 1.23 7.69 17.41
N LYS A 55 1.66 6.46 17.11
CA LYS A 55 2.99 6.19 16.51
C LYS A 55 3.17 6.94 15.19
N ARG A 56 2.20 6.84 14.27
CA ARG A 56 2.27 7.51 12.96
C ARG A 56 2.30 9.02 13.10
N ARG A 57 1.52 9.58 14.03
CA ARG A 57 1.51 11.02 14.30
C ARG A 57 2.88 11.49 14.79
N TYR A 58 3.41 10.83 15.81
CA TYR A 58 4.74 11.13 16.34
C TYR A 58 5.81 11.11 15.24
N TRP A 59 5.85 10.05 14.43
CA TRP A 59 6.84 9.95 13.35
C TRP A 59 6.65 11.01 12.27
N ARG A 60 5.40 11.33 11.90
CA ARG A 60 5.12 12.44 10.97
C ARG A 60 5.61 13.77 11.52
N ASP A 61 5.34 14.04 12.79
CA ASP A 61 5.75 15.30 13.43
C ASP A 61 7.28 15.39 13.50
N GLN A 62 7.98 14.28 13.79
CA GLN A 62 9.44 14.22 13.76
C GLN A 62 10.01 14.45 12.34
N LEU A 63 9.38 13.89 11.30
CA LEU A 63 9.81 14.12 9.92
C LEU A 63 9.60 15.58 9.50
N ASN A 64 8.42 16.15 9.78
CA ASN A 64 8.16 17.56 9.49
C ASN A 64 9.16 18.50 10.20
N GLU A 65 9.55 18.17 11.43
CA GLU A 65 10.57 18.92 12.16
C GLU A 65 11.94 18.81 11.48
N ILE A 66 12.31 17.61 11.02
CA ILE A 66 13.57 17.37 10.29
C ILE A 66 13.59 18.13 8.96
N ASP A 67 12.52 18.06 8.17
CA ASP A 67 12.41 18.73 6.87
C ASP A 67 12.52 20.26 7.02
N ASN A 68 11.92 20.83 8.06
CA ASN A 68 12.06 22.25 8.38
C ASN A 68 13.51 22.62 8.78
N LEU A 69 14.21 21.73 9.48
CA LEU A 69 15.59 21.95 9.89
C LEU A 69 16.58 21.86 8.73
N GLU A 70 16.28 21.10 7.68
CA GLU A 70 17.13 21.00 6.49
C GLU A 70 17.35 22.37 5.83
N SER A 71 16.28 23.16 5.69
CA SER A 71 16.34 24.49 5.07
C SER A 71 16.84 25.59 6.01
N THR A 72 16.75 25.40 7.33
CA THR A 72 17.00 26.47 8.31
C THR A 72 18.34 26.32 9.05
N ASN A 73 18.72 25.09 9.44
CA ASN A 73 19.91 24.83 10.26
C ASN A 73 20.46 23.41 10.06
N GLN A 74 21.46 23.29 9.18
CA GLN A 74 22.10 22.02 8.83
C GLN A 74 22.77 21.30 10.03
N THR A 75 23.23 22.04 11.04
CA THR A 75 23.88 21.44 12.22
C THR A 75 22.86 20.76 13.13
N GLU A 76 21.73 21.41 13.39
CA GLU A 76 20.65 20.82 14.19
C GLU A 76 19.93 19.69 13.43
N PHE A 77 19.82 19.78 12.11
CA PHE A 77 19.34 18.68 11.26
C PHE A 77 20.13 17.38 11.51
N TRP A 78 21.46 17.42 11.38
CA TRP A 78 22.30 16.24 11.58
C TRP A 78 22.28 15.73 13.03
N LYS A 79 22.19 16.63 14.02
CA LYS A 79 21.97 16.21 15.42
C LYS A 79 20.64 15.49 15.60
N LYS A 80 19.57 15.93 14.94
CA LYS A 80 18.23 15.34 15.03
C LYS A 80 18.13 13.99 14.33
N ILE A 81 18.64 13.87 13.10
CA ILE A 81 18.85 12.59 12.41
C ILE A 81 19.70 11.67 13.28
N GLY A 82 20.76 12.25 13.85
CA GLY A 82 21.61 11.72 14.90
C GLY A 82 20.93 11.46 16.25
N ARG A 83 19.61 11.56 16.41
CA ARG A 83 18.88 11.03 17.58
C ARG A 83 17.78 10.06 17.18
N VAL A 84 17.22 10.25 15.99
CA VAL A 84 16.17 9.41 15.40
C VAL A 84 16.70 8.04 14.95
N GLY A 85 17.89 7.99 14.36
CA GLY A 85 18.50 6.73 13.92
C GLY A 85 18.74 5.75 15.07
N VAL A 86 18.67 4.45 14.80
CA VAL A 86 18.66 3.34 15.77
C VAL A 86 19.75 3.51 16.84
N GLY A 87 19.35 3.95 18.02
CA GLY A 87 20.25 4.29 19.13
C GLY A 87 21.16 3.14 19.55
N GLU A 88 20.71 1.90 19.39
CA GLU A 88 21.47 0.68 19.68
C GLU A 88 22.50 0.34 18.60
N GLU A 89 22.28 0.73 17.33
CA GLU A 89 23.23 0.43 16.24
C GLU A 89 24.43 1.36 16.21
N ARG A 90 24.31 2.55 16.80
CA ARG A 90 25.43 3.48 16.98
C ARG A 90 26.53 2.95 17.90
N ARG A 91 26.19 1.98 18.75
CA ARG A 91 27.13 1.33 19.66
C ARG A 91 27.75 0.07 19.05
N LYS A 92 27.25 -0.41 17.91
CA LYS A 92 27.88 -1.52 17.21
C LYS A 92 29.18 -0.98 16.62
N ALA A 93 30.31 -1.50 17.09
CA ALA A 93 31.60 -1.19 16.49
C ALA A 93 31.54 -1.60 15.02
N ILE A 94 31.82 -0.65 14.13
CA ILE A 94 31.91 -0.97 12.70
C ILE A 94 33.09 -1.94 12.57
N PRO A 95 32.90 -3.14 11.98
CA PRO A 95 34.00 -4.08 11.81
C PRO A 95 35.05 -3.46 10.88
N MET A 96 36.19 -3.09 11.47
CA MET A 96 37.36 -2.56 10.76
C MET A 96 38.15 -3.71 10.14
N SER A 97 37.54 -4.37 9.16
CA SER A 97 38.14 -5.46 8.41
C SER A 97 37.67 -5.40 6.96
N VAL A 98 38.59 -5.51 6.01
CA VAL A 98 38.27 -5.56 4.59
C VAL A 98 38.99 -6.74 3.95
N GLN A 99 38.34 -7.39 3.00
CA GLN A 99 38.98 -8.38 2.15
C GLN A 99 39.69 -7.64 1.02
N LEU A 100 41.01 -7.81 0.94
CA LEU A 100 41.83 -7.26 -0.13
C LEU A 100 41.66 -8.10 -1.41
N PRO A 101 42.04 -7.57 -2.59
CA PRO A 101 41.90 -8.29 -3.88
C PRO A 101 42.63 -9.63 -3.96
N ASP A 102 43.67 -9.82 -3.13
CA ASP A 102 44.41 -11.09 -3.00
C ASP A 102 43.69 -12.14 -2.14
N GLY A 103 42.50 -11.80 -1.62
CA GLY A 103 41.69 -12.66 -0.77
C GLY A 103 42.05 -12.61 0.72
N SER A 104 43.10 -11.88 1.10
CA SER A 104 43.51 -11.70 2.50
C SER A 104 42.60 -10.72 3.25
N ILE A 105 42.49 -10.87 4.57
CA ILE A 105 41.72 -9.95 5.42
C ILE A 105 42.67 -8.96 6.07
N SER A 106 42.50 -7.67 5.78
CA SER A 106 43.24 -6.59 6.43
C SER A 106 42.40 -5.93 7.52
N HIS A 107 43.05 -5.69 8.67
CA HIS A 107 42.49 -4.94 9.81
C HIS A 107 43.14 -3.56 9.98
N ASP A 108 44.04 -3.18 9.07
CA ASP A 108 44.70 -1.88 9.11
C ASP A 108 43.71 -0.76 8.75
N ARG A 109 43.71 0.32 9.54
CA ARG A 109 42.69 1.37 9.44
C ARG A 109 42.75 2.09 8.10
N ASP A 110 43.95 2.42 7.64
CA ASP A 110 44.13 3.18 6.41
C ASP A 110 43.87 2.28 5.19
N ALA A 111 44.28 1.01 5.24
CA ALA A 111 43.93 0.01 4.22
C ALA A 111 42.41 -0.20 4.11
N VAL A 112 41.70 -0.32 5.23
CA VAL A 112 40.23 -0.48 5.24
C VAL A 112 39.52 0.74 4.65
N LEU A 113 39.90 1.95 5.08
CA LEU A 113 39.28 3.18 4.59
C LEU A 113 39.55 3.41 3.09
N ASN A 114 40.77 3.11 2.63
CA ASN A 114 41.12 3.24 1.23
C ASN A 114 40.40 2.21 0.36
N GLU A 115 40.30 0.95 0.80
CA GLU A 115 39.55 -0.06 0.03
C GLU A 115 38.05 0.20 0.05
N TRP A 116 37.47 0.70 1.15
CA TRP A 116 36.08 1.15 1.16
C TRP A 116 35.86 2.31 0.20
N LYS A 117 36.74 3.31 0.21
CA LYS A 117 36.68 4.42 -0.73
C LYS A 117 36.77 3.92 -2.18
N ARG A 118 37.71 3.02 -2.47
CA ARG A 118 37.90 2.41 -3.79
C ARG A 118 36.69 1.61 -4.22
N SER A 119 36.18 0.73 -3.36
CA SER A 119 35.02 -0.11 -3.61
C SER A 119 33.75 0.72 -3.81
N PHE A 120 33.52 1.75 -2.98
CA PHE A 120 32.41 2.68 -3.18
C PHE A 120 32.56 3.47 -4.49
N CYS A 121 33.75 4.00 -4.78
CA CYS A 121 34.00 4.71 -6.03
C CYS A 121 33.82 3.79 -7.24
N SER A 122 34.26 2.53 -7.18
CA SER A 122 34.08 1.54 -8.26
C SER A 122 32.64 1.10 -8.42
N LEU A 123 31.89 0.97 -7.32
CA LEU A 123 30.47 0.61 -7.34
C LEU A 123 29.63 1.72 -7.99
N LEU A 124 29.96 2.97 -7.67
CA LEU A 124 29.23 4.14 -8.14
C LEU A 124 29.76 4.69 -9.48
N ASN A 125 31.04 4.47 -9.79
CA ASN A 125 31.74 4.95 -10.99
C ASN A 125 32.63 3.83 -11.59
N PRO A 126 32.04 2.83 -12.26
CA PRO A 126 32.81 1.75 -12.88
C PRO A 126 33.67 2.27 -14.05
N GLU A 127 34.97 1.92 -14.08
CA GLU A 127 35.85 2.23 -15.23
C GLU A 127 35.73 1.14 -16.30
N GLY A 128 35.06 1.47 -17.40
CA GLY A 128 34.96 0.69 -18.63
C GLY A 128 34.47 1.59 -19.76
N SER A 129 34.95 1.38 -21.00
CA SER A 129 34.50 2.16 -22.15
C SER A 129 32.98 1.99 -22.30
N ILE A 130 32.28 3.10 -22.40
CA ILE A 130 30.82 3.17 -22.58
C ILE A 130 30.50 2.87 -24.06
N ASP A 131 31.06 1.79 -24.59
CA ASP A 131 30.77 1.32 -25.96
C ASP A 131 29.92 0.05 -25.96
N ASN A 132 29.69 -0.57 -24.79
CA ASN A 132 28.78 -1.72 -24.65
C ASN A 132 27.90 -1.68 -23.39
N LEU A 133 27.75 -0.50 -22.79
CA LEU A 133 26.61 -0.18 -21.92
C LEU A 133 25.65 0.66 -22.78
N PRO A 134 24.33 0.39 -22.79
CA PRO A 134 23.39 1.23 -23.51
C PRO A 134 23.63 2.68 -23.10
N THR A 135 24.08 3.50 -24.04
CA THR A 135 24.41 4.89 -23.79
C THR A 135 23.13 5.59 -23.32
N ASP A 136 23.06 5.92 -22.04
CA ASP A 136 22.05 6.83 -21.52
C ASP A 136 22.47 8.24 -21.94
N THR A 137 22.26 8.56 -23.22
CA THR A 137 22.15 9.94 -23.69
C THR A 137 20.84 10.50 -23.14
N SER A 138 20.79 10.72 -21.83
CA SER A 138 19.78 11.57 -21.22
C SER A 138 20.18 13.04 -21.41
N THR A 139 20.27 13.47 -22.67
CA THR A 139 19.29 14.49 -23.07
C THR A 139 17.95 13.84 -22.78
N ASP A 140 17.35 14.26 -21.68
CA ASP A 140 16.02 13.87 -21.22
C ASP A 140 15.00 14.12 -22.33
N ASN A 141 14.97 13.22 -23.29
CA ASN A 141 13.80 12.95 -24.09
C ASN A 141 13.04 11.93 -23.26
N GLY A 142 12.14 12.42 -22.40
CA GLY A 142 11.24 11.62 -21.55
C GLY A 142 10.29 10.69 -22.32
N ALA A 143 10.67 10.22 -23.52
CA ALA A 143 9.99 9.21 -24.31
C ALA A 143 10.44 7.78 -23.95
N THR A 144 11.68 7.56 -23.49
CA THR A 144 12.25 6.20 -23.35
C THR A 144 11.91 5.50 -22.02
N MET A 145 11.61 6.24 -20.95
CA MET A 145 10.99 5.67 -19.72
C MET A 145 9.45 5.72 -19.76
N ASN A 146 8.86 6.28 -20.82
CA ASN A 146 7.42 6.33 -21.06
C ASN A 146 7.03 5.33 -22.17
N TYR A 147 7.60 4.13 -22.18
CA TYR A 147 7.00 3.04 -22.95
C TYR A 147 5.96 2.34 -22.08
N ASP A 148 4.81 2.06 -22.67
CA ASP A 148 3.76 1.33 -21.99
C ASP A 148 4.28 -0.07 -21.63
N ILE A 149 4.24 -0.41 -20.33
CA ILE A 149 4.55 -1.74 -19.84
C ILE A 149 3.69 -2.75 -20.61
N THR A 150 4.34 -3.70 -21.29
CA THR A 150 3.62 -4.64 -22.15
C THR A 150 3.00 -5.77 -21.32
N HIS A 151 1.89 -6.33 -21.79
CA HIS A 151 1.29 -7.49 -21.13
C HIS A 151 2.24 -8.68 -21.06
N GLU A 152 3.12 -8.86 -22.05
CA GLU A 152 4.09 -9.95 -22.06
C GLU A 152 5.14 -9.78 -20.97
N GLU A 153 5.63 -8.55 -20.76
CA GLU A 153 6.55 -8.24 -19.68
C GLU A 153 5.95 -8.55 -18.30
N VAL A 154 4.68 -8.20 -18.08
CA VAL A 154 3.97 -8.54 -16.84
C VAL A 154 3.77 -10.05 -16.70
N LYS A 155 3.49 -10.79 -17.80
CA LYS A 155 3.43 -12.27 -17.75
C LYS A 155 4.75 -12.85 -17.28
N GLN A 156 5.85 -12.44 -17.89
CA GLN A 156 7.18 -12.96 -17.54
C GLN A 156 7.54 -12.65 -16.08
N ALA A 157 7.23 -11.44 -15.62
CA ALA A 157 7.42 -11.05 -14.22
C ALA A 157 6.61 -11.95 -13.27
N VAL A 158 5.31 -12.16 -13.53
CA VAL A 158 4.45 -13.01 -12.67
C VAL A 158 4.90 -14.47 -12.68
N ILE A 159 5.30 -15.01 -13.84
CA ILE A 159 5.83 -16.37 -13.96
C ILE A 159 7.12 -16.53 -13.15
N SER A 160 7.97 -15.48 -13.09
CA SER A 160 9.23 -15.49 -12.36
C SER A 160 9.11 -15.45 -10.82
N LEU A 161 7.91 -15.17 -10.27
CA LEU A 161 7.70 -15.05 -8.82
C LEU A 161 8.07 -16.34 -8.06
N LYS A 162 8.54 -16.21 -6.82
CA LYS A 162 8.85 -17.40 -5.99
C LYS A 162 7.59 -17.90 -5.28
N VAL A 163 7.35 -19.20 -5.35
CA VAL A 163 6.22 -19.91 -4.72
C VAL A 163 6.48 -20.06 -3.21
N ASN A 164 5.43 -20.17 -2.39
CA ASN A 164 5.46 -20.33 -0.93
C ASN A 164 6.13 -19.17 -0.18
N LYS A 165 5.96 -17.95 -0.69
CA LYS A 165 6.39 -16.73 0.02
C LYS A 165 5.25 -16.20 0.89
N ALA A 166 5.62 -15.46 1.94
CA ALA A 166 4.65 -14.79 2.78
C ALA A 166 3.79 -13.88 1.91
N VAL A 167 2.47 -13.96 2.09
CA VAL A 167 1.51 -13.12 1.37
C VAL A 167 1.79 -11.65 1.66
N GLY A 168 1.63 -10.82 0.63
CA GLY A 168 1.81 -9.38 0.74
C GLY A 168 0.70 -8.73 1.56
N VAL A 169 0.72 -7.40 1.60
CA VAL A 169 -0.34 -6.58 2.21
C VAL A 169 -1.71 -6.79 1.55
N ASP A 170 -1.71 -7.30 0.33
CA ASP A 170 -2.89 -7.68 -0.46
C ASP A 170 -3.46 -9.06 -0.09
N GLU A 171 -2.76 -9.83 0.77
CA GLU A 171 -3.12 -11.20 1.16
C GLU A 171 -3.23 -12.19 -0.03
N ILE A 172 -2.69 -11.84 -1.21
CA ILE A 172 -2.74 -12.68 -2.40
C ILE A 172 -1.44 -13.50 -2.50
N PRO A 173 -1.51 -14.84 -2.48
CA PRO A 173 -0.35 -15.69 -2.69
C PRO A 173 0.07 -15.69 -4.17
N SER A 174 1.38 -15.77 -4.42
CA SER A 174 1.98 -15.80 -5.76
C SER A 174 1.41 -16.90 -6.68
N GLU A 175 0.93 -17.98 -6.08
CA GLU A 175 0.30 -19.15 -6.66
C GLU A 175 -0.99 -18.80 -7.39
N VAL A 176 -1.76 -17.87 -6.83
CA VAL A 176 -3.00 -17.38 -7.41
C VAL A 176 -2.69 -16.53 -8.64
N LEU A 177 -1.69 -15.64 -8.55
CA LEU A 177 -1.26 -14.80 -9.66
C LEU A 177 -0.68 -15.59 -10.84
N LYS A 178 0.01 -16.71 -10.55
CA LYS A 178 0.57 -17.62 -11.56
C LYS A 178 -0.46 -18.49 -12.27
N ASN A 179 -1.74 -18.47 -11.86
CA ASN A 179 -2.79 -19.22 -12.55
C ASN A 179 -2.96 -18.68 -13.99
N PRO A 180 -2.82 -19.51 -15.05
CA PRO A 180 -2.83 -19.02 -16.43
C PRO A 180 -4.15 -18.35 -16.84
N CYS A 181 -5.28 -18.85 -16.34
CA CYS A 181 -6.60 -18.27 -16.61
C CYS A 181 -6.72 -16.90 -15.94
N LEU A 182 -6.29 -16.78 -14.67
CA LEU A 182 -6.31 -15.52 -13.95
C LEU A 182 -5.34 -14.52 -14.56
N LEU A 183 -4.10 -14.91 -14.87
CA LEU A 183 -3.07 -14.04 -15.42
C LEU A 183 -3.49 -13.47 -16.78
N ASN A 184 -4.06 -14.30 -17.67
CA ASN A 184 -4.59 -13.84 -18.95
C ASN A 184 -5.80 -12.92 -18.78
N PHE A 185 -6.62 -13.16 -17.75
CA PHE A 185 -7.74 -12.28 -17.41
C PHE A 185 -7.25 -10.92 -16.88
N LEU A 186 -6.26 -10.90 -15.97
CA LEU A 186 -5.67 -9.69 -15.41
C LEU A 186 -4.99 -8.82 -16.49
N LEU A 187 -4.44 -9.48 -17.51
CA LEU A 187 -3.74 -8.84 -18.64
C LEU A 187 -4.63 -8.68 -19.86
N SER A 188 -5.93 -8.91 -19.74
CA SER A 188 -6.87 -8.51 -20.78
C SER A 188 -7.24 -7.04 -20.59
N ASP A 189 -7.55 -6.34 -21.68
CA ASP A 189 -8.03 -4.94 -21.61
C ASP A 189 -9.36 -4.80 -20.82
N SER A 190 -9.95 -5.93 -20.40
CA SER A 190 -11.03 -6.00 -19.41
C SER A 190 -10.63 -5.36 -18.07
N MET A 191 -9.39 -5.54 -17.61
CA MET A 191 -8.92 -4.94 -16.35
C MET A 191 -8.49 -3.47 -16.46
N LYS A 192 -8.12 -3.01 -17.66
CA LYS A 192 -7.76 -1.61 -17.87
C LYS A 192 -8.94 -0.67 -17.63
N GLY A 193 -10.17 -1.21 -17.58
CA GLY A 193 -11.36 -0.39 -17.58
C GLY A 193 -11.34 0.61 -18.72
N GLU A 194 -10.54 0.40 -19.79
CA GLU A 194 -10.20 1.47 -20.71
C GLU A 194 -11.38 1.84 -21.59
N ARG A 195 -12.32 0.91 -21.84
CA ARG A 195 -13.65 1.25 -22.34
C ARG A 195 -14.41 2.09 -21.31
N SER A 196 -14.60 1.56 -20.11
CA SER A 196 -15.34 2.24 -19.03
C SER A 196 -14.79 3.62 -18.68
N MET A 197 -13.49 3.85 -18.61
CA MET A 197 -12.90 5.10 -18.12
C MET A 197 -12.73 6.13 -19.24
N LYS A 198 -12.45 5.71 -20.50
CA LYS A 198 -12.50 6.61 -21.66
C LYS A 198 -13.94 7.02 -22.00
N GLU A 199 -14.92 6.15 -21.76
CA GLU A 199 -16.35 6.45 -21.94
C GLU A 199 -16.95 7.34 -20.84
N LEU A 200 -16.26 7.49 -19.71
CA LEU A 200 -16.66 8.36 -18.59
C LEU A 200 -16.00 9.75 -18.61
N ASP A 201 -14.96 9.95 -19.43
CA ASP A 201 -14.33 11.26 -19.56
C ASP A 201 -15.32 12.27 -20.18
N GLY A 202 -15.50 13.41 -19.50
CA GLY A 202 -16.51 14.42 -19.86
C GLY A 202 -17.97 14.05 -19.54
N ILE A 203 -18.26 12.87 -18.97
CA ILE A 203 -19.61 12.52 -18.52
C ILE A 203 -19.95 13.26 -17.23
N GLN A 204 -21.18 13.78 -17.16
CA GLN A 204 -21.66 14.46 -15.97
C GLN A 204 -22.21 13.45 -14.96
N PHE A 205 -22.09 13.79 -13.67
CA PHE A 205 -22.63 12.96 -12.62
C PHE A 205 -24.17 13.00 -12.63
N SER A 206 -24.82 11.83 -12.69
CA SER A 206 -26.27 11.69 -12.68
C SER A 206 -26.76 11.22 -11.31
N THR A 207 -27.90 11.74 -10.86
CA THR A 207 -28.58 11.35 -9.62
C THR A 207 -30.03 10.94 -9.92
N TYR A 208 -30.75 10.45 -8.91
CA TYR A 208 -32.15 10.02 -9.07
C TYR A 208 -33.07 11.13 -9.62
N ASP A 209 -32.79 12.37 -9.22
CA ASP A 209 -33.54 13.59 -9.54
C ASP A 209 -32.90 14.41 -10.67
N ARG A 210 -31.67 14.10 -11.09
CA ARG A 210 -30.96 14.79 -12.16
C ARG A 210 -30.35 13.81 -13.14
N ASP A 211 -30.99 13.71 -14.30
CA ASP A 211 -30.54 12.88 -15.40
C ASP A 211 -29.58 13.66 -16.32
N ASN A 212 -28.31 13.26 -16.31
CA ASN A 212 -27.30 13.73 -17.26
C ASN A 212 -26.69 12.55 -18.05
N ASP A 213 -27.39 11.40 -18.08
CA ASP A 213 -26.93 10.22 -18.80
C ASP A 213 -27.33 10.29 -20.29
N GLN A 214 -26.76 9.41 -21.11
CA GLN A 214 -27.03 9.36 -22.57
C GLN A 214 -27.95 8.20 -22.95
N TYR A 215 -28.56 7.53 -21.97
CA TYR A 215 -29.35 6.33 -22.18
C TYR A 215 -30.77 6.67 -22.65
N ARG A 216 -30.97 6.74 -23.96
CA ARG A 216 -32.25 7.16 -24.58
C ARG A 216 -33.48 6.29 -24.25
N ARG A 217 -33.29 5.11 -23.64
CA ARG A 217 -34.38 4.13 -23.38
C ARG A 217 -34.87 4.15 -21.93
N GLY A 218 -34.34 5.02 -21.07
CA GLY A 218 -34.70 5.06 -19.66
C GLY A 218 -33.83 6.05 -18.89
N ILE A 219 -33.74 5.86 -17.58
CA ILE A 219 -32.87 6.66 -16.70
C ILE A 219 -32.01 5.69 -15.91
N CYS A 220 -30.70 5.75 -16.07
CA CYS A 220 -29.78 4.76 -15.50
C CYS A 220 -29.78 4.79 -13.98
N THR A 221 -29.94 5.99 -13.39
CA THR A 221 -30.01 6.15 -11.92
C THR A 221 -31.24 5.46 -11.32
N LYS A 222 -32.32 5.27 -12.09
CA LYS A 222 -33.51 4.51 -11.66
C LYS A 222 -33.33 3.01 -11.81
N LEU A 223 -32.67 2.57 -12.89
CA LEU A 223 -32.41 1.16 -13.17
C LEU A 223 -31.37 0.56 -12.21
N LEU A 224 -30.27 1.28 -12.02
CA LEU A 224 -29.11 0.87 -11.22
C LEU A 224 -29.18 1.34 -9.76
N ARG A 225 -30.18 2.18 -9.44
CA ARG A 225 -30.46 2.75 -8.11
C ARG A 225 -29.24 3.41 -7.45
N SER A 226 -28.40 4.04 -8.26
CA SER A 226 -27.16 4.68 -7.82
C SER A 226 -26.92 6.00 -8.52
N GLY A 227 -26.33 6.94 -7.80
CA GLY A 227 -25.74 8.14 -8.40
C GLY A 227 -24.34 7.81 -8.90
N TRP A 228 -24.07 8.10 -10.16
CA TRP A 228 -22.78 7.80 -10.80
C TRP A 228 -22.57 8.70 -12.02
N TRP A 229 -21.36 8.68 -12.56
CA TRP A 229 -21.12 9.13 -13.93
C TRP A 229 -21.73 8.08 -14.87
N HIS A 230 -23.01 8.21 -15.18
CA HIS A 230 -23.71 7.28 -16.07
C HIS A 230 -23.68 7.83 -17.49
N ASN A 231 -23.27 7.02 -18.47
CA ASN A 231 -23.30 7.35 -19.89
C ASN A 231 -24.48 6.61 -20.55
N TYR A 232 -24.23 5.56 -21.33
CA TYR A 232 -25.26 4.56 -21.68
C TYR A 232 -25.40 3.55 -20.52
N CYS A 233 -25.71 4.09 -19.34
CA CYS A 233 -25.49 3.49 -18.02
C CYS A 233 -24.00 3.27 -17.73
N THR A 234 -23.62 2.16 -17.08
CA THR A 234 -22.24 1.95 -16.66
C THR A 234 -21.86 0.46 -16.65
N ASP A 235 -20.58 0.19 -16.89
CA ASP A 235 -19.96 -1.12 -16.73
C ASP A 235 -19.50 -1.39 -15.29
N ALA A 236 -19.50 -0.37 -14.43
CA ALA A 236 -19.13 -0.50 -13.02
C ALA A 236 -20.02 0.38 -12.12
N ASN A 237 -20.86 -0.25 -11.32
CA ASN A 237 -21.74 0.45 -10.38
C ASN A 237 -21.17 0.42 -8.97
N LEU A 238 -20.11 1.19 -8.71
CA LEU A 238 -19.44 1.19 -7.40
C LEU A 238 -20.28 1.84 -6.28
N ASN A 239 -21.30 2.63 -6.66
CA ASN A 239 -22.28 3.24 -5.76
C ASN A 239 -23.61 2.44 -5.70
N GLY A 240 -23.62 1.19 -6.18
CA GLY A 240 -24.78 0.32 -6.17
C GLY A 240 -25.23 -0.09 -4.77
N GLN A 241 -26.37 -0.78 -4.70
CA GLN A 241 -26.90 -1.37 -3.48
C GLN A 241 -25.97 -2.47 -2.98
N TYR A 242 -25.60 -2.39 -1.70
CA TYR A 242 -24.84 -3.46 -1.06
C TYR A 242 -25.76 -4.66 -0.74
N TYR A 243 -25.36 -5.85 -1.17
CA TYR A 243 -26.04 -7.11 -0.88
C TYR A 243 -25.16 -8.00 0.00
N ALA A 244 -25.70 -8.43 1.13
CA ALA A 244 -25.07 -9.40 2.03
C ALA A 244 -25.27 -10.84 1.50
N GLY A 245 -24.75 -11.14 0.31
CA GLY A 245 -24.89 -12.43 -0.35
C GLY A 245 -25.17 -12.32 -1.86
N VAL A 246 -25.33 -13.46 -2.52
CA VAL A 246 -25.60 -13.54 -3.98
C VAL A 246 -27.07 -13.31 -4.36
N ASN A 247 -28.00 -13.39 -3.41
CA ASN A 247 -29.42 -13.22 -3.69
C ASN A 247 -29.80 -11.74 -3.73
N HIS A 248 -30.09 -11.24 -4.94
CA HIS A 248 -30.64 -9.91 -5.17
C HIS A 248 -31.79 -10.00 -6.18
N THR A 249 -32.81 -9.16 -5.99
CA THR A 249 -34.04 -9.17 -6.81
C THR A 249 -33.87 -8.46 -8.14
N ASN A 250 -32.97 -7.48 -8.22
CA ASN A 250 -32.66 -6.74 -9.43
C ASN A 250 -31.20 -7.00 -9.81
N PRO A 251 -30.91 -7.61 -10.96
CA PRO A 251 -29.54 -7.95 -11.35
C PRO A 251 -28.66 -6.73 -11.63
N TYR A 252 -29.24 -5.53 -11.76
CA TYR A 252 -28.52 -4.35 -12.22
C TYR A 252 -28.20 -3.33 -11.12
N ASP A 253 -28.85 -3.40 -9.96
CA ASP A 253 -28.57 -2.48 -8.85
C ASP A 253 -27.49 -2.89 -7.83
N PRO A 254 -26.77 -4.04 -7.89
CA PRO A 254 -25.73 -4.32 -6.91
C PRO A 254 -24.47 -3.47 -7.12
N ILE A 255 -23.57 -3.51 -6.14
CA ILE A 255 -22.20 -3.05 -6.33
C ILE A 255 -21.49 -4.05 -7.25
N TYR A 256 -21.20 -3.70 -8.49
CA TYR A 256 -20.54 -4.60 -9.44
C TYR A 256 -19.46 -3.90 -10.26
N TRP A 257 -18.59 -4.72 -10.86
CA TRP A 257 -17.64 -4.31 -11.88
C TRP A 257 -17.63 -5.36 -12.98
N TRP A 258 -18.35 -5.10 -14.08
CA TRP A 258 -18.65 -6.09 -15.12
C TRP A 258 -17.39 -6.63 -15.78
N THR A 259 -16.40 -5.76 -16.00
CA THR A 259 -15.13 -6.18 -16.61
C THR A 259 -14.24 -7.00 -15.67
N TRP A 260 -14.52 -7.03 -14.37
CA TRP A 260 -13.78 -7.83 -13.38
C TRP A 260 -14.53 -9.13 -13.00
N HIS A 261 -15.84 -9.06 -12.85
CA HIS A 261 -16.68 -10.23 -12.60
C HIS A 261 -17.85 -10.23 -13.58
N PRO A 262 -18.02 -11.28 -14.41
CA PRO A 262 -19.21 -11.43 -15.23
C PRO A 262 -20.45 -11.62 -14.35
N ASP A 263 -21.63 -11.35 -14.92
CA ASP A 263 -22.95 -11.60 -14.32
C ASP A 263 -23.35 -10.69 -13.15
N PHE A 264 -22.90 -9.42 -13.14
CA PHE A 264 -23.29 -8.41 -12.14
C PHE A 264 -23.13 -8.87 -10.67
N LEU A 265 -22.14 -9.74 -10.43
CA LEU A 265 -21.94 -10.31 -9.11
C LEU A 265 -21.66 -9.22 -8.06
N PRO A 266 -22.39 -9.21 -6.93
CA PRO A 266 -22.20 -8.20 -5.91
C PRO A 266 -20.82 -8.28 -5.25
N LEU A 267 -20.08 -7.17 -5.28
CA LEU A 267 -18.81 -7.00 -4.60
C LEU A 267 -19.03 -6.86 -3.09
N LYS A 268 -18.17 -7.52 -2.30
CA LYS A 268 -18.21 -7.47 -0.83
C LYS A 268 -17.71 -6.14 -0.25
N SER A 269 -16.86 -5.43 -0.97
CA SER A 269 -16.30 -4.15 -0.53
C SER A 269 -15.74 -3.38 -1.70
N VAL A 270 -15.86 -2.05 -1.67
CA VAL A 270 -15.23 -1.14 -2.63
C VAL A 270 -14.55 -0.01 -1.86
N THR A 271 -13.43 0.50 -2.39
CA THR A 271 -12.75 1.67 -1.84
C THR A 271 -12.12 2.49 -2.96
N MET A 272 -12.57 3.73 -3.14
CA MET A 272 -11.96 4.70 -4.07
C MET A 272 -11.00 5.60 -3.30
N LYS A 273 -9.78 5.82 -3.82
CA LYS A 273 -8.76 6.67 -3.20
C LYS A 273 -8.13 7.56 -4.27
N ILE A 274 -7.87 8.81 -3.91
CA ILE A 274 -7.10 9.75 -4.71
C ILE A 274 -5.77 10.05 -4.01
N LYS A 275 -4.72 10.34 -4.78
CA LYS A 275 -3.44 10.83 -4.27
C LYS A 275 -3.16 12.16 -4.96
N SER A 276 -2.67 13.16 -4.21
CA SER A 276 -2.16 14.37 -4.82
C SER A 276 -1.05 14.00 -5.80
N ARG A 277 -1.03 14.69 -6.95
CA ARG A 277 0.19 14.76 -7.77
C ARG A 277 1.29 15.41 -6.95
#